data_AF-A0A938CSZ0-F1
#
_entry.id   AF-A0A938CSZ0-F1
#
_cell.length_a   1.000
_cell.length_b   1.000
_cell.length_c   1.000
_cell.angle_alpha   90.00
_cell.angle_beta   90.00
_cell.angle_gamma   90.00
#
_symmetry.space_group_name_H-M   'P 1'
#
loop_
_entity.id
_entity.type
_entity.pdbx_description
1 polymer ?
#
loop_
_entity_poly.entity_id
_entity_poly.type
_entity_poly.pdbx_seq_one_letter_code
_entity_poly.pdbx_strand_id
1 'polypeptide(L)'
;MQFAKADEQSKLMRKQAGAWLKELRARSGLSQIELAQRLGFKYYTFISQIENGYGRVPTESMAAWAISLGTDPTAFARKLLSYYEPELHRLLFEMKP
;
A
#
# COMPACT_ATOMS: atom_id res chain seq x y z
N MET A 1 -1.61 -27.65 3.85
CA MET A 1 -1.55 -26.79 5.05
C MET A 1 -0.63 -25.57 4.90
N GLN A 2 0.55 -25.67 4.26
CA GLN A 2 1.50 -24.55 4.14
C GLN A 2 1.02 -23.40 3.24
N PHE A 3 0.38 -23.70 2.10
CA PHE A 3 -0.18 -22.68 1.19
C PHE A 3 -1.35 -21.89 1.78
N ALA A 4 -2.21 -22.53 2.59
CA ALA A 4 -3.31 -21.84 3.26
C ALA A 4 -2.81 -20.84 4.31
N LYS A 5 -1.72 -21.16 5.02
CA LYS A 5 -1.09 -20.21 5.96
C LYS A 5 -0.46 -19.02 5.25
N ALA A 6 0.15 -19.23 4.08
CA ALA A 6 0.72 -18.15 3.27
C ALA A 6 -0.34 -17.18 2.72
N ASP A 7 -1.51 -17.69 2.33
CA ASP A 7 -2.64 -16.85 1.90
C ASP A 7 -3.22 -16.00 3.06
N GLU A 8 -3.40 -16.61 4.24
CA GLU A 8 -3.88 -15.87 5.42
C GLU A 8 -2.87 -14.80 5.88
N GLN A 9 -1.57 -15.11 5.86
CA GLN A 9 -0.53 -14.12 6.14
C GLN A 9 -0.56 -12.99 5.11
N SER A 10 -0.70 -13.31 3.82
CA SER A 10 -0.79 -12.31 2.75
C SER A 10 -2.01 -11.39 2.92
N LYS A 11 -3.16 -11.93 3.32
CA LYS A 11 -4.37 -11.13 3.64
C LYS A 11 -4.11 -10.20 4.83
N LEU A 12 -3.49 -10.71 5.89
CA LEU A 12 -3.16 -9.90 7.07
C LEU A 12 -2.21 -8.75 6.70
N MET A 13 -1.16 -9.03 5.92
CA MET A 13 -0.21 -7.99 5.49
C MET A 13 -0.87 -6.93 4.60
N ARG A 14 -1.79 -7.33 3.70
CA ARG A 14 -2.57 -6.35 2.92
C ARG A 14 -3.45 -5.48 3.80
N LYS A 15 -4.09 -6.05 4.82
CA LYS A 15 -4.89 -5.28 5.78
C LYS A 15 -4.04 -4.27 6.56
N GLN A 16 -2.82 -4.65 6.96
CA GLN A 16 -1.89 -3.74 7.62
C GLN A 16 -1.41 -2.62 6.69
N ALA A 17 -1.09 -2.93 5.43
CA ALA A 17 -0.76 -1.93 4.42
C ALA A 17 -1.93 -0.95 4.20
N GLY A 18 -3.15 -1.46 4.10
CA GLY A 18 -4.36 -0.66 3.94
C GLY A 18 -4.61 0.29 5.12
N ALA A 19 -4.42 -0.18 6.36
CA ALA A 19 -4.51 0.65 7.55
C ALA A 19 -3.46 1.79 7.54
N TRP A 20 -2.21 1.48 7.18
CA TRP A 20 -1.15 2.48 7.06
C TRP A 20 -1.45 3.54 5.98
N LEU A 21 -2.00 3.13 4.83
CA LEU A 21 -2.43 4.05 3.77
C LEU A 21 -3.57 4.96 4.24
N LYS A 22 -4.55 4.40 4.97
CA LYS A 22 -5.66 5.16 5.56
C LYS A 22 -5.15 6.23 6.54
N GLU A 23 -4.17 5.90 7.37
CA GLU A 23 -3.53 6.85 8.30
C GLU A 23 -2.77 7.95 7.56
N LEU A 24 -2.02 7.63 6.50
CA LEU A 24 -1.36 8.64 5.66
C LEU A 24 -2.37 9.57 5.00
N ARG A 25 -3.45 9.02 4.44
CA ARG A 25 -4.52 9.80 3.81
C ARG A 25 -5.18 10.73 4.82
N ALA A 26 -5.53 10.23 6.00
CA ALA A 26 -6.15 11.02 7.06
C ALA A 26 -5.22 12.16 7.53
N ARG A 27 -3.92 11.90 7.71
CA ARG A 27 -2.92 12.92 8.05
C ARG A 27 -2.73 13.97 6.95
N SER A 28 -2.95 13.58 5.70
CA SER A 28 -2.91 14.49 4.55
C SER A 28 -4.21 15.31 4.39
N GLY A 29 -5.20 15.12 5.28
CA GLY A 29 -6.47 15.84 5.24
C GLY A 29 -7.40 15.42 4.10
N LEU A 30 -7.15 14.29 3.44
CA LEU A 30 -7.92 13.86 2.26
C LEU A 30 -9.01 12.86 2.65
N SER A 31 -10.19 12.99 2.07
CA SER A 31 -11.18 11.92 1.96
C SER A 31 -10.74 10.87 0.92
N GLN A 32 -11.39 9.70 0.93
CA GLN A 32 -11.14 8.68 -0.10
C GLN A 32 -11.50 9.18 -1.51
N ILE A 33 -12.54 10.02 -1.63
CA ILE A 33 -12.99 10.60 -2.89
C ILE A 33 -11.93 11.56 -3.43
N GLU A 34 -11.41 12.46 -2.59
CA GLU A 34 -10.38 13.42 -3.00
C GLU A 34 -9.07 12.73 -3.40
N LEU A 35 -8.66 11.69 -2.67
CA LEU A 35 -7.49 10.91 -3.06
C LEU A 35 -7.72 10.22 -4.41
N ALA A 36 -8.90 9.63 -4.64
CA ALA A 36 -9.23 9.01 -5.93
C ALA A 36 -9.18 10.02 -7.09
N GLN A 37 -9.72 11.23 -6.88
CA GLN A 37 -9.69 12.32 -7.87
C GLN A 37 -8.25 12.75 -8.19
N ARG A 38 -7.41 12.94 -7.17
CA ARG A 38 -5.98 13.30 -7.37
C ARG A 38 -5.22 12.25 -8.17
N LEU A 39 -5.58 10.98 -7.98
CA LEU A 39 -4.95 9.84 -8.66
C LEU A 39 -5.57 9.53 -10.02
N GLY A 40 -6.59 10.27 -10.45
CA GLY A 40 -7.27 10.03 -11.72
C GLY A 40 -8.09 8.73 -11.75
N PHE A 41 -8.41 8.15 -10.59
CA PHE A 41 -9.25 6.95 -10.54
C PHE A 41 -10.72 7.30 -10.75
N LYS A 42 -11.38 6.60 -11.68
CA LYS A 42 -12.79 6.80 -12.03
C LYS A 42 -13.75 6.56 -10.85
N TYR A 43 -13.38 5.68 -9.91
CA TYR A 43 -14.22 5.31 -8.78
C TYR A 43 -13.44 5.31 -7.46
N TYR A 44 -13.94 6.03 -6.45
CA TYR A 44 -13.34 6.12 -5.11
C TYR A 44 -13.32 4.77 -4.36
N THR A 45 -14.19 3.83 -4.75
CA THR A 45 -14.27 2.49 -4.18
C THR A 45 -12.94 1.76 -4.27
N PHE A 46 -12.11 2.08 -5.26
CA PHE A 46 -10.76 1.57 -5.36
C PHE A 46 -9.92 1.93 -4.13
N ILE A 47 -9.94 3.20 -3.67
CA ILE A 47 -9.22 3.62 -2.47
C ILE A 47 -9.70 2.83 -1.24
N SER A 48 -11.01 2.67 -1.09
CA SER A 48 -11.58 1.89 0.02
C SER A 48 -11.17 0.42 -0.02
N GLN A 49 -11.16 -0.21 -1.20
CA GLN A 49 -10.73 -1.61 -1.37
C GLN A 49 -9.28 -1.80 -0.94
N ILE A 50 -8.40 -0.88 -1.32
CA ILE A 50 -6.99 -0.88 -0.93
C ILE A 50 -6.84 -0.69 0.58
N GLU A 51 -7.52 0.31 1.16
CA GLU A 51 -7.46 0.60 2.60
C GLU A 51 -7.99 -0.54 3.47
N ASN A 52 -8.89 -1.37 2.93
CA ASN A 52 -9.42 -2.56 3.62
C ASN A 52 -8.66 -3.85 3.28
N GLY A 53 -7.59 -3.79 2.47
CA GLY A 53 -6.73 -4.94 2.15
C GLY A 53 -7.28 -5.91 1.08
N TYR A 54 -8.34 -5.52 0.37
CA TYR A 54 -8.89 -6.28 -0.75
C TYR A 54 -8.05 -6.18 -2.03
N GLY A 55 -7.12 -5.22 -2.08
CA GLY A 55 -6.19 -5.04 -3.18
C GLY A 55 -4.82 -4.53 -2.73
N ARG A 56 -3.94 -4.31 -3.70
CA ARG A 56 -2.62 -3.69 -3.52
C ARG A 56 -2.56 -2.40 -4.33
N VAL A 57 -1.82 -1.41 -3.85
CA VAL A 57 -1.53 -0.22 -4.67
C VAL A 57 -0.78 -0.70 -5.92
N PRO A 58 -1.24 -0.40 -7.14
CA PRO A 58 -0.55 -0.77 -8.37
C PRO A 58 0.84 -0.11 -8.41
N THR A 59 1.86 -0.89 -8.77
CA THR A 59 3.27 -0.45 -8.79
C THR A 59 3.45 0.82 -9.63
N GLU A 60 2.82 0.87 -10.80
CA GLU A 60 2.81 2.00 -11.73
C GLU A 60 2.20 3.27 -11.13
N SER A 61 1.37 3.15 -10.09
CA SER A 61 0.72 4.28 -9.43
C SER A 61 1.36 4.66 -8.10
N MET A 62 2.29 3.87 -7.55
CA MET A 62 2.87 4.11 -6.21
C MET A 62 3.50 5.50 -6.08
N ALA A 63 4.15 6.01 -7.13
CA ALA A 63 4.71 7.36 -7.12
C ALA A 63 3.62 8.44 -7.00
N ALA A 64 2.52 8.30 -7.75
CA ALA A 64 1.39 9.24 -7.69
C ALA A 64 0.69 9.21 -6.32
N TRP A 65 0.55 8.02 -5.72
CA TRP A 65 0.07 7.86 -4.36
C TRP A 65 0.97 8.58 -3.37
N ALA A 66 2.28 8.33 -3.43
CA ALA A 66 3.24 8.94 -2.52
C ALA A 66 3.19 10.47 -2.57
N ILE A 67 3.20 11.05 -3.77
CA ILE A 67 3.11 12.49 -4.00
C ILE A 67 1.78 13.05 -3.48
N SER A 68 0.66 12.39 -3.77
CA SER A 68 -0.67 12.84 -3.34
C SER A 68 -0.82 12.84 -1.81
N LEU A 69 -0.11 11.94 -1.14
CA LEU A 69 -0.07 11.76 0.31
C LEU A 69 1.09 12.51 0.98
N GLY A 70 1.86 13.32 0.24
CA GLY A 70 2.96 14.11 0.79
C GLY A 70 4.13 13.30 1.34
N THR A 71 4.40 12.12 0.75
CA THR A 71 5.50 11.22 1.15
C THR A 71 6.52 11.05 0.03
N ASP A 72 7.77 10.75 0.39
CA ASP A 72 8.80 10.40 -0.58
C ASP A 72 8.44 9.10 -1.34
N PRO A 73 8.46 9.10 -2.69
CA PRO A 73 8.08 7.92 -3.49
C PRO A 73 8.91 6.67 -3.19
N THR A 74 10.22 6.80 -2.96
CA THR A 74 11.09 5.65 -2.71
C THR A 74 10.83 5.04 -1.34
N ALA A 75 10.67 5.87 -0.30
CA ALA A 75 10.31 5.43 1.04
C ALA A 75 8.91 4.79 1.06
N PHE A 76 7.95 5.38 0.34
CA PHE A 76 6.59 4.85 0.22
C PHE A 76 6.59 3.46 -0.45
N ALA A 77 7.26 3.31 -1.59
CA ALA A 77 7.35 2.05 -2.31
C ALA A 77 8.05 0.96 -1.48
N ARG A 78 9.17 1.30 -0.81
CA ARG A 78 9.86 0.38 0.10
C ARG A 78 8.95 -0.08 1.24
N LYS A 79 8.19 0.84 1.84
CA LYS A 79 7.27 0.51 2.93
C LYS A 79 6.15 -0.41 2.45
N LEU A 80 5.55 -0.15 1.29
CA LEU A 80 4.57 -1.07 0.69
C LEU A 80 5.16 -2.45 0.38
N LEU A 81 6.39 -2.51 -0.13
CA LEU A 81 7.08 -3.77 -0.41
C LEU A 81 7.26 -4.62 0.85
N SER A 82 7.57 -4.00 2.00
CA SER A 82 7.67 -4.72 3.28
C SER A 82 6.38 -5.43 3.70
N TYR A 83 5.22 -4.96 3.23
CA TYR A 83 3.94 -5.63 3.46
C TYR A 83 3.62 -6.63 2.34
N TYR A 84 3.79 -6.23 1.08
CA TYR A 84 3.33 -7.02 -0.06
C TYR A 84 4.23 -8.21 -0.36
N GLU A 85 5.55 -8.03 -0.25
CA GLU A 85 6.56 -9.05 -0.54
C GLU A 85 7.69 -8.99 0.52
N PRO A 86 7.43 -9.42 1.78
CA PRO A 86 8.37 -9.25 2.88
C PRO A 86 9.75 -9.88 2.63
N GLU A 87 9.79 -11.03 1.96
CA GLU A 87 11.05 -11.71 1.63
C GLU A 87 11.85 -10.92 0.59
N LEU A 88 11.20 -10.36 -0.43
CA LEU A 88 11.86 -9.49 -1.40
C LEU A 88 12.39 -8.21 -0.74
N HIS A 89 11.62 -7.62 0.18
CA HIS A 89 12.08 -6.49 0.99
C HIS A 89 13.34 -6.85 1.80
N ARG A 90 13.34 -8.01 2.47
CA ARG A 90 14.47 -8.50 3.25
C ARG A 90 15.71 -8.67 2.38
N LEU A 91 15.58 -9.31 1.22
CA LEU A 91 16.67 -9.53 0.27
C LEU A 91 17.26 -8.21 -0.26
N LEU A 92 16.42 -7.22 -0.55
CA LEU A 92 16.88 -5.96 -1.13
C LEU A 92 17.46 -4.98 -0.12
N PHE A 93 17.02 -5.01 1.15
CA PHE A 93 17.28 -3.92 2.09
C PHE A 93 17.79 -4.32 3.48
N GLU A 94 17.67 -5.59 3.88
CA GLU A 94 18.06 -6.06 5.21
C GLU A 94 19.20 -7.08 5.15
N MET A 95 19.35 -7.80 4.04
CA MET A 95 20.50 -8.66 3.80
C MET A 95 21.75 -7.80 3.57
N LYS A 96 22.69 -7.93 4.50
CA LYS A 96 24.07 -7.52 4.28
C LYS A 96 24.81 -8.68 3.60
N PRO A 97 25.76 -8.40 2.70
CA PRO A 97 26.58 -9.42 2.06
C PRO A 97 27.37 -10.25 3.08
#